data_AF-A0A2N2K3G6-F1
#
_entry.id   AF-A0A2N2K3G6-F1
#
_cell.length_a   1.000
_cell.length_b   1.000
_cell.length_c   1.000
_cell.angle_alpha   90.00
_cell.angle_beta   90.00
_cell.angle_gamma   90.00
#
_symmetry.space_group_name_H-M   'P 1'
#
loop_
_entity.id
_entity.type
_entity.pdbx_description
1 polymer ?
#
loop_
_entity_poly.entity_id
_entity_poly.type
_entity_poly.pdbx_seq_one_letter_code
_entity_poly.pdbx_strand_id
1 'polypeptide(L)'
;MSEIDEELVTRTWQAMSGISPEQARMEMGEAGREQPELLAFVLGSVTDCRPGAQELAVYLYFVIYRIFKNGTHQTLSPIPAEKIELHLTRNEELLARLEPAHSRFLERAAQMETRSQPFVVKYLVDAIMEADEGEEPVELTEEESGTLYLVLKTAIDVLDEEMARVESSS
;
A
#
# COMPACT_ATOMS: atom_id res chain seq x y z
N MET A 1 -6.52 6.76 -18.03
CA MET A 1 -6.25 6.54 -16.59
C MET A 1 -7.51 6.89 -15.85
N SER A 2 -8.22 5.89 -15.35
CA SER A 2 -9.27 6.07 -14.35
C SER A 2 -8.59 6.27 -12.99
N GLU A 3 -8.83 7.42 -12.39
CA GLU A 3 -8.52 7.62 -10.97
C GLU A 3 -9.51 6.78 -10.16
N ILE A 4 -9.02 5.99 -9.21
CA ILE A 4 -9.84 5.26 -8.25
C ILE A 4 -10.45 6.30 -7.33
N ASP A 5 -11.79 6.37 -7.30
CA ASP A 5 -12.50 7.38 -6.54
C ASP A 5 -12.42 7.13 -5.02
N GLU A 6 -12.49 8.23 -4.25
CA GLU A 6 -12.42 8.20 -2.78
C GLU A 6 -13.52 7.32 -2.16
N GLU A 7 -14.68 7.25 -2.80
CA GLU A 7 -15.80 6.43 -2.33
C GLU A 7 -15.49 4.93 -2.44
N LEU A 8 -14.86 4.48 -3.53
CA LEU A 8 -14.40 3.11 -3.68
C LEU A 8 -13.35 2.75 -2.64
N VAL A 9 -12.37 3.64 -2.41
CA VAL A 9 -11.34 3.45 -1.38
C VAL A 9 -12.00 3.28 -0.01
N THR A 10 -12.88 4.22 0.36
CA THR A 10 -13.59 4.22 1.65
C THR A 10 -14.44 2.97 1.83
N ARG A 11 -15.23 2.58 0.82
CA ARG A 11 -16.09 1.39 0.87
C ARG A 11 -15.27 0.11 1.00
N THR A 12 -14.16 0.00 0.28
CA THR A 12 -13.28 -1.17 0.32
C THR A 12 -12.64 -1.30 1.71
N TRP A 13 -12.15 -0.20 2.26
CA TRP A 13 -11.61 -0.17 3.61
C TRP A 13 -12.63 -0.60 4.66
N GLN A 14 -13.80 0.03 4.69
CA GLN A 14 -14.86 -0.29 5.65
C GLN A 14 -15.29 -1.76 5.56
N ALA A 15 -15.33 -2.32 4.35
CA ALA A 15 -15.61 -3.73 4.17
C ALA A 15 -14.52 -4.60 4.81
N MET A 16 -13.24 -4.25 4.61
CA MET A 16 -12.09 -4.99 5.16
C MET A 16 -11.96 -4.89 6.69
N SER A 17 -12.40 -3.80 7.32
CA SER A 17 -12.44 -3.70 8.79
C SER A 17 -13.52 -4.59 9.41
N GLY A 18 -14.56 -4.95 8.65
CA GLY A 18 -15.70 -5.75 9.12
C GLY A 18 -15.65 -7.24 8.82
N ILE A 19 -14.57 -7.74 8.20
CA ILE A 19 -14.49 -9.15 7.81
C ILE A 19 -14.12 -10.06 8.99
N SER A 20 -14.66 -11.28 8.99
CA SER A 20 -14.29 -12.31 9.96
C SER A 20 -12.85 -12.81 9.77
N PRO A 21 -12.22 -13.44 10.77
CA PRO A 21 -10.87 -14.01 10.64
C PRO A 21 -10.75 -15.05 9.51
N GLU A 22 -11.81 -15.79 9.21
CA GLU A 22 -11.84 -16.74 8.10
C GLU A 22 -11.83 -16.02 6.75
N GLN A 23 -12.63 -14.96 6.61
CA GLN A 23 -12.62 -14.11 5.43
C GLN A 23 -11.27 -13.41 5.25
N ALA A 24 -10.67 -12.89 6.33
CA ALA A 24 -9.33 -12.33 6.28
C ALA A 24 -8.33 -13.35 5.70
N ARG A 25 -8.30 -14.58 6.23
CA ARG A 25 -7.44 -15.65 5.68
C ARG A 25 -7.67 -15.93 4.19
N MET A 26 -8.92 -15.92 3.74
CA MET A 26 -9.24 -16.12 2.31
C MET A 26 -8.72 -14.96 1.45
N GLU A 27 -8.96 -13.72 1.88
CA GLU A 27 -8.48 -12.52 1.18
C GLU A 27 -6.94 -12.49 1.10
N MET A 28 -6.27 -12.80 2.22
CA MET A 28 -4.81 -12.92 2.28
C MET A 28 -4.30 -14.01 1.32
N GLY A 29 -4.97 -15.16 1.29
CA GLY A 29 -4.62 -16.29 0.42
C GLY A 29 -4.91 -16.02 -1.06
N GLU A 30 -5.85 -15.14 -1.38
CA GLU A 30 -6.11 -14.70 -2.75
C GLU A 30 -5.03 -13.74 -3.24
N ALA A 31 -4.75 -12.68 -2.48
CA ALA A 31 -3.69 -11.73 -2.78
C ALA A 31 -2.33 -12.42 -2.94
N GLY A 32 -1.97 -13.35 -2.05
CA GLY A 32 -0.71 -14.08 -2.14
C GLY A 32 -0.60 -15.02 -3.35
N ARG A 33 -1.72 -15.52 -3.89
CA ARG A 33 -1.72 -16.32 -5.13
C ARG A 33 -1.67 -15.46 -6.38
N GLU A 34 -2.34 -14.32 -6.37
CA GLU A 34 -2.44 -13.42 -7.52
C GLU A 34 -1.24 -12.49 -7.65
N GLN A 35 -0.61 -12.13 -6.53
CA GLN A 35 0.54 -11.22 -6.45
C GLN A 35 1.66 -11.78 -5.55
N PRO A 36 2.22 -12.96 -5.87
CA PRO A 36 3.18 -13.66 -5.00
C PRO A 36 4.46 -12.87 -4.74
N GLU A 37 5.05 -12.28 -5.78
CA GLU A 37 6.30 -11.50 -5.66
C GLU A 37 6.07 -10.20 -4.89
N LEU A 38 4.91 -9.56 -5.07
CA LEU A 38 4.59 -8.33 -4.35
C LEU A 38 4.34 -8.60 -2.86
N LEU A 39 3.65 -9.69 -2.52
CA LEU A 39 3.51 -10.11 -1.13
C LEU A 39 4.88 -10.49 -0.52
N ALA A 40 5.72 -11.22 -1.26
CA ALA A 40 7.05 -11.59 -0.81
C ALA A 40 7.92 -10.35 -0.55
N PHE A 41 7.83 -9.35 -1.41
CA PHE A 41 8.46 -8.04 -1.21
C PHE A 41 7.98 -7.38 0.09
N VAL A 42 6.67 -7.22 0.29
CA VAL A 42 6.13 -6.58 1.50
C VAL A 42 6.61 -7.29 2.76
N LEU A 43 6.51 -8.63 2.79
CA LEU A 43 6.97 -9.44 3.93
C LEU A 43 8.48 -9.32 4.17
N GLY A 44 9.27 -9.33 3.09
CA GLY A 44 10.72 -9.22 3.15
C GLY A 44 11.22 -7.84 3.57
N SER A 45 10.47 -6.78 3.24
CA SER A 45 10.87 -5.40 3.54
C SER A 45 10.56 -4.96 4.96
N VAL A 46 9.68 -5.66 5.68
CA VAL A 46 9.31 -5.31 7.06
C VAL A 46 9.89 -6.24 8.11
N THR A 47 10.78 -7.18 7.75
CA THR A 47 11.32 -8.19 8.69
C THR A 47 12.04 -7.59 9.90
N ASP A 48 12.61 -6.39 9.74
CA ASP A 48 13.33 -5.69 10.80
C ASP A 48 12.40 -4.82 11.68
N CYS A 49 11.14 -4.62 11.27
CA CYS A 49 10.14 -3.91 12.08
C CYS A 49 9.62 -4.79 13.23
N ARG A 50 8.99 -4.18 14.24
CA ARG A 50 8.32 -4.92 15.32
C ARG A 50 7.11 -5.70 14.80
N PRO A 51 6.69 -6.80 15.47
CA PRO A 51 5.58 -7.64 15.01
C PRO A 51 4.29 -6.86 14.68
N GLY A 52 3.90 -5.88 15.51
CA GLY A 52 2.71 -5.06 15.22
C GLY A 52 2.83 -4.23 13.94
N ALA A 53 4.01 -3.68 13.65
CA ALA A 53 4.28 -2.96 12.40
C ALA A 53 4.30 -3.91 11.18
N GLN A 54 4.82 -5.13 11.34
CA GLN A 54 4.77 -6.16 10.30
C GLN A 54 3.34 -6.56 9.96
N GLU A 55 2.54 -6.83 10.99
CA GLU A 55 1.13 -7.19 10.86
C GLU A 55 0.33 -6.05 10.19
N LEU A 56 0.53 -4.81 10.64
CA LEU A 56 -0.08 -3.63 10.03
C LEU A 56 0.31 -3.47 8.56
N ALA A 57 1.59 -3.60 8.21
CA ALA A 57 2.06 -3.48 6.83
C ALA A 57 1.39 -4.51 5.90
N VAL A 58 1.35 -5.76 6.35
CA VAL A 58 0.73 -6.86 5.61
C VAL A 58 -0.78 -6.65 5.46
N TYR A 59 -1.44 -6.19 6.53
CA TYR A 59 -2.86 -5.85 6.49
C TYR A 59 -3.17 -4.72 5.50
N LEU A 60 -2.43 -3.61 5.57
CA LEU A 60 -2.60 -2.47 4.67
C LEU A 60 -2.31 -2.85 3.21
N TYR A 61 -1.33 -3.73 2.96
CA TYR A 61 -1.09 -4.29 1.64
C TYR A 61 -2.33 -4.99 1.06
N PHE A 62 -3.02 -5.81 1.86
CA PHE A 62 -4.23 -6.49 1.37
C PHE A 62 -5.37 -5.52 1.08
N VAL A 63 -5.54 -4.49 1.90
CA VAL A 63 -6.52 -3.43 1.66
C VAL A 63 -6.20 -2.70 0.35
N ILE A 64 -4.95 -2.28 0.15
CA ILE A 64 -4.47 -1.64 -1.08
C ILE A 64 -4.73 -2.53 -2.29
N TYR A 65 -4.33 -3.80 -2.23
CA TYR A 65 -4.56 -4.74 -3.31
C TYR A 65 -6.06 -4.90 -3.64
N ARG A 66 -6.92 -4.96 -2.62
CA ARG A 66 -8.37 -5.04 -2.81
C ARG A 66 -8.95 -3.79 -3.45
N ILE A 67 -8.43 -2.61 -3.10
CA ILE A 67 -8.81 -1.33 -3.72
C ILE A 67 -8.54 -1.38 -5.22
N PHE A 68 -7.32 -1.77 -5.63
CA PHE A 68 -6.96 -1.88 -7.04
C PHE A 68 -7.77 -2.95 -7.78
N LYS A 69 -8.00 -4.11 -7.14
CA LYS A 69 -8.83 -5.18 -7.71
C LYS A 69 -10.27 -4.74 -7.93
N ASN A 70 -10.85 -3.97 -7.02
CA ASN A 70 -12.19 -3.41 -7.16
C ASN A 70 -12.25 -2.21 -8.13
N GLY A 71 -11.13 -1.50 -8.29
CA GLY A 71 -11.00 -0.31 -9.13
C GLY A 71 -10.97 -0.59 -10.64
N THR A 72 -10.79 -1.85 -11.04
CA THR A 72 -10.79 -2.23 -12.46
C THR A 72 -11.70 -3.43 -12.74
N HIS A 73 -12.20 -3.52 -13.96
CA HIS A 73 -12.93 -4.71 -14.44
C HIS A 73 -12.01 -5.78 -15.05
N GLN A 74 -10.72 -5.48 -15.18
CA GLN A 74 -9.73 -6.38 -15.74
C GLN A 74 -9.00 -7.17 -14.64
N THR A 75 -8.47 -8.33 -15.00
CA THR A 75 -7.60 -9.08 -14.07
C THR A 75 -6.20 -8.47 -14.07
N LEU A 76 -5.73 -8.03 -12.90
CA LEU A 76 -4.34 -7.57 -12.73
C LEU A 76 -3.40 -8.76 -12.89
N SER A 77 -2.39 -8.64 -13.76
CA SER A 77 -1.40 -9.70 -13.92
C SER A 77 -0.44 -9.70 -12.72
N PRO A 78 0.21 -10.84 -12.40
CA PRO A 78 1.24 -10.88 -11.37
C PRO A 78 2.36 -9.88 -11.68
N ILE A 79 2.70 -9.05 -10.70
CA ILE A 79 3.76 -8.06 -10.84
C ILE A 79 5.11 -8.75 -10.68
N PRO A 80 6.03 -8.62 -11.66
CA PRO A 80 7.36 -9.22 -11.58
C PRO A 80 8.28 -8.45 -10.63
N ALA A 81 9.22 -9.15 -10.00
CA ALA A 81 10.15 -8.58 -9.01
C ALA A 81 10.96 -7.40 -9.56
N GLU A 82 11.40 -7.45 -10.82
CA GLU A 82 12.20 -6.37 -11.42
C GLU A 82 11.42 -5.05 -11.53
N LYS A 83 10.08 -5.12 -11.67
CA LYS A 83 9.25 -3.90 -11.63
C LYS A 83 9.16 -3.34 -10.22
N ILE A 84 9.07 -4.19 -9.21
CA ILE A 84 9.02 -3.79 -7.81
C ILE A 84 10.32 -3.08 -7.43
N GLU A 85 11.48 -3.66 -7.75
CA GLU A 85 12.80 -3.07 -7.49
C GLU A 85 12.97 -1.70 -8.17
N LEU A 86 12.50 -1.58 -9.42
CA LEU A 86 12.56 -0.31 -10.16
C LEU A 86 11.76 0.80 -9.48
N HIS A 87 10.56 0.49 -8.99
CA HIS A 87 9.71 1.47 -8.30
C HIS A 87 10.21 1.77 -6.88
N LEU A 88 10.72 0.76 -6.17
CA LEU A 88 11.37 0.95 -4.87
C LEU A 88 12.51 1.96 -4.98
N THR A 89 13.44 1.74 -5.91
CA THR A 89 14.59 2.63 -6.13
C THR A 89 14.16 4.07 -6.42
N ARG A 90 13.11 4.24 -7.25
CA ARG A 90 12.56 5.57 -7.57
C ARG A 90 11.96 6.23 -6.34
N ASN A 91 11.22 5.47 -5.52
CA ASN A 91 10.61 5.99 -4.31
C ASN A 91 11.66 6.37 -3.27
N GLU A 92 12.71 5.57 -3.09
CA GLU A 92 13.87 5.91 -2.25
C GLU A 92 14.54 7.21 -2.70
N GLU A 93 14.80 7.38 -4.00
CA GLU A 93 15.39 8.61 -4.55
C GLU A 93 14.50 9.85 -4.35
N LEU A 94 13.18 9.69 -4.44
CA LEU A 94 12.23 10.77 -4.19
C LEU A 94 12.24 11.15 -2.71
N LEU A 95 12.17 10.17 -1.81
CA LEU A 95 12.16 10.39 -0.36
C LEU A 95 13.49 10.97 0.15
N ALA A 96 14.63 10.55 -0.39
CA ALA A 96 15.94 11.09 -0.03
C ALA A 96 16.06 12.60 -0.32
N ARG A 97 15.25 13.14 -1.25
CA ARG A 97 15.20 14.58 -1.54
C ARG A 97 14.36 15.36 -0.53
N LEU A 98 13.61 14.69 0.35
CA LEU A 98 12.72 15.30 1.34
C LEU A 98 13.38 15.52 2.72
N GLU A 99 14.56 14.96 2.96
CA GLU A 99 15.27 15.12 4.23
C GLU A 99 15.93 16.52 4.35
N PRO A 100 15.79 17.19 5.51
CA PRO A 100 16.09 16.58 6.82
C PRO A 100 15.00 16.67 7.90
N ALA A 101 14.81 15.55 8.62
CA ALA A 101 14.38 15.42 10.03
C ALA A 101 13.16 16.24 10.51
N HIS A 102 11.95 15.98 9.97
CA HIS A 102 10.73 16.59 10.50
C HIS A 102 9.56 15.61 10.65
N SER A 103 8.82 15.77 11.75
CA SER A 103 7.61 15.05 12.17
C SER A 103 6.43 15.07 11.19
N ARG A 104 6.59 15.64 9.99
CA ARG A 104 5.56 15.76 8.94
C ARG A 104 6.02 15.16 7.61
N PHE A 105 6.97 14.23 7.66
CA PHE A 105 7.53 13.58 6.49
C PHE A 105 6.45 12.92 5.62
N LEU A 106 5.54 12.14 6.22
CA LEU A 106 4.47 11.45 5.49
C LEU A 106 3.52 12.42 4.78
N GLU A 107 3.06 13.47 5.48
CA GLU A 107 2.20 14.50 4.89
C GLU A 107 2.87 15.18 3.69
N ARG A 108 4.18 15.47 3.77
CA ARG A 108 4.93 16.09 2.67
C ARG A 108 5.14 15.13 1.51
N ALA A 109 5.45 13.86 1.80
CA ALA A 109 5.61 12.83 0.79
C ALA A 109 4.31 12.68 0.00
N ALA A 110 3.16 12.59 0.67
CA ALA A 110 1.85 12.55 0.01
C ALA A 110 1.53 13.82 -0.80
N GLN A 111 1.86 15.02 -0.31
CA GLN A 111 1.61 16.27 -1.04
C GLN A 111 2.44 16.43 -2.32
N MET A 112 3.62 15.80 -2.38
CA MET A 112 4.48 15.85 -3.55
C MET A 112 4.09 14.85 -4.63
N GLU A 113 3.23 13.89 -4.29
CA GLU A 113 2.71 12.90 -5.24
C GLU A 113 1.73 13.55 -6.21
N THR A 114 2.22 13.77 -7.43
CA THR A 114 1.46 14.36 -8.55
C THR A 114 1.11 13.31 -9.62
N ARG A 115 1.47 12.05 -9.40
CA ARG A 115 1.36 10.96 -10.39
C ARG A 115 0.44 9.80 -10.00
N SER A 116 0.11 9.64 -8.73
CA SER A 116 -0.49 8.41 -8.22
C SER A 116 -1.91 8.60 -7.72
N GLN A 117 -2.65 7.49 -7.64
CA GLN A 117 -3.98 7.33 -7.02
C GLN A 117 -4.10 8.10 -5.69
N PRO A 118 -4.58 9.36 -5.69
CA PRO A 118 -4.35 10.28 -4.59
C PRO A 118 -5.14 9.88 -3.34
N PHE A 119 -6.33 9.31 -3.54
CA PHE A 119 -7.16 8.82 -2.45
C PHE A 119 -6.59 7.56 -1.79
N VAL A 120 -5.87 6.72 -2.55
CA VAL A 120 -5.20 5.53 -2.01
C VAL A 120 -3.97 5.92 -1.20
N VAL A 121 -3.18 6.89 -1.70
CA VAL A 121 -2.02 7.42 -0.97
C VAL A 121 -2.44 8.17 0.29
N LYS A 122 -3.49 9.00 0.21
CA LYS A 122 -4.08 9.67 1.37
C LYS A 122 -4.49 8.65 2.43
N TYR A 123 -5.23 7.62 2.03
CA TYR A 123 -5.63 6.54 2.93
C TYR A 123 -4.43 5.83 3.58
N LEU A 124 -3.36 5.54 2.81
CA LEU A 124 -2.14 4.96 3.36
C LEU A 124 -1.52 5.85 4.45
N VAL A 125 -1.43 7.15 4.20
CA VAL A 125 -0.86 8.11 5.17
C VAL A 125 -1.74 8.21 6.41
N ASP A 126 -3.05 8.38 6.25
CA ASP A 126 -3.99 8.46 7.37
C ASP A 126 -3.90 7.18 8.22
N ALA A 127 -3.88 6.00 7.59
CA ALA A 127 -3.79 4.72 8.31
C ALA A 127 -2.46 4.52 9.06
N ILE A 128 -1.34 5.09 8.59
CA ILE A 128 -0.05 5.05 9.31
C ILE A 128 -0.04 6.08 10.45
N MET A 129 -0.62 7.26 10.24
CA MET A 129 -0.61 8.35 11.22
C MET A 129 -1.59 8.11 12.37
N GLU A 130 -2.71 7.45 12.10
CA GLU A 130 -3.76 7.14 13.08
C GLU A 130 -3.62 5.70 13.64
N ALA A 131 -2.47 5.04 13.39
CA ALA A 131 -2.24 3.64 13.76
C ALA A 131 -2.32 3.40 15.29
N ASP A 132 -2.04 4.42 16.11
CA ASP A 132 -2.09 4.37 17.57
C ASP A 132 -3.45 4.78 18.17
N GLU A 133 -4.42 5.19 17.33
CA GLU A 133 -5.73 5.69 17.76
C GLU A 133 -6.88 4.64 17.66
N GLY A 134 -6.58 3.42 17.16
CA GLY A 134 -7.56 2.37 16.87
C GLY A 134 -7.94 1.40 18.01
N GLU A 135 -8.81 0.42 17.70
CA GLU A 135 -9.21 -0.65 18.65
C GLU A 135 -8.02 -1.56 19.03
N GLU A 136 -7.12 -1.80 18.07
CA GLU A 136 -5.85 -2.50 18.26
C GLU A 136 -4.71 -1.53 17.89
N PRO A 137 -4.31 -0.64 18.81
CA PRO A 137 -3.35 0.42 18.50
C PRO A 137 -1.96 -0.15 18.25
N VAL A 138 -1.32 0.32 17.19
CA VAL A 138 0.06 -0.02 16.81
C VAL A 138 0.90 1.24 16.89
N GLU A 139 1.66 1.38 17.97
CA GLU A 139 2.64 2.47 18.09
C GLU A 139 3.81 2.24 17.13
N LEU A 140 3.92 3.05 16.09
CA LEU A 140 5.03 3.01 15.12
C LEU A 140 6.15 3.99 15.53
N THR A 141 7.40 3.58 15.35
CA THR A 141 8.51 4.55 15.36
C THR A 141 8.52 5.36 14.06
N GLU A 142 9.22 6.50 14.03
CA GLU A 142 9.40 7.26 12.78
C GLU A 142 10.02 6.40 11.66
N GLU A 143 10.96 5.51 12.02
CA GLU A 143 11.61 4.58 11.10
C GLU A 143 10.65 3.52 10.56
N GLU A 144 9.79 2.95 11.42
CA GLU A 144 8.78 1.99 11.00
C GLU A 144 7.71 2.66 10.13
N SER A 145 7.22 3.85 10.51
CA SER A 145 6.29 4.63 9.68
C SER A 145 6.88 4.95 8.31
N GLY A 146 8.16 5.33 8.25
CA GLY A 146 8.88 5.57 7.00
C GLY A 146 9.01 4.31 6.14
N THR A 147 9.37 3.18 6.77
CA THR A 147 9.47 1.88 6.11
C THR A 147 8.11 1.44 5.54
N LEU A 148 7.05 1.49 6.34
CA LEU A 148 5.69 1.13 5.92
C LEU A 148 5.23 1.99 4.75
N TYR A 149 5.45 3.31 4.82
CA TYR A 149 5.11 4.21 3.73
C TYR A 149 5.84 3.86 2.45
N LEU A 150 7.17 3.69 2.49
CA LEU A 150 7.99 3.39 1.32
C LEU A 150 7.56 2.07 0.65
N VAL A 151 7.36 1.02 1.45
CA VAL A 151 7.00 -0.32 0.97
C VAL A 151 5.60 -0.29 0.35
N LEU A 152 4.61 0.28 1.04
CA LEU A 152 3.23 0.28 0.58
C LEU A 152 3.00 1.28 -0.56
N LYS A 153 3.72 2.40 -0.59
CA LYS A 153 3.73 3.30 -1.75
C LYS A 153 4.29 2.60 -2.99
N THR A 154 5.36 1.83 -2.83
CA THR A 154 5.90 1.01 -3.92
C THR A 154 4.84 0.04 -4.44
N ALA A 155 4.10 -0.64 -3.54
CA ALA A 155 2.99 -1.51 -3.92
C ALA A 155 1.88 -0.77 -4.67
N ILE A 156 1.48 0.42 -4.22
CA ILE A 156 0.50 1.29 -4.91
C ILE A 156 0.97 1.61 -6.33
N ASP A 157 2.22 2.03 -6.50
CA ASP A 157 2.73 2.48 -7.80
C ASP A 157 2.81 1.34 -8.83
N VAL A 158 3.24 0.15 -8.41
CA VAL A 158 3.27 -1.01 -9.32
C VAL A 158 1.88 -1.52 -9.68
N LEU A 159 0.92 -1.46 -8.76
CA LEU A 159 -0.47 -1.83 -9.01
C LEU A 159 -1.16 -0.80 -9.91
N ASP A 160 -0.89 0.48 -9.74
CA ASP A 160 -1.41 1.55 -10.59
C ASP A 160 -0.88 1.43 -12.04
N GLU A 161 0.42 1.19 -12.21
CA GLU A 161 1.01 0.96 -13.53
C GLU A 161 0.37 -0.27 -14.20
N GLU A 162 0.17 -1.35 -13.45
CA GLU A 162 -0.42 -2.58 -13.94
C GLU A 162 -1.90 -2.40 -14.31
N MET A 163 -2.67 -1.70 -13.48
CA MET A 163 -4.07 -1.36 -13.74
C MET A 163 -4.19 -0.54 -15.03
N ALA A 164 -3.39 0.51 -15.17
CA ALA A 164 -3.36 1.33 -16.38
C ALA A 164 -2.99 0.51 -17.63
N ARG A 165 -2.06 -0.44 -17.50
CA ARG A 165 -1.65 -1.33 -18.59
C ARG A 165 -2.79 -2.24 -19.05
N VAL A 166 -3.49 -2.91 -18.14
CA VAL A 166 -4.57 -3.85 -18.50
C VAL A 166 -5.80 -3.13 -19.06
N GLU A 167 -6.12 -1.93 -18.56
CA GLU A 167 -7.20 -1.10 -19.12
C GLU A 167 -6.88 -0.59 -20.52
N SER A 168 -5.62 -0.23 -20.79
CA SER A 168 -5.20 0.22 -22.13
C SER A 168 -5.14 -0.90 -23.18
N SER A 169 -5.15 -2.16 -22.74
CA SER A 169 -5.13 -3.34 -23.60
C SER A 169 -6.54 -3.85 -23.97
N SER A 170 -7.59 -3.18 -23.48
CA SER A 170 -9.01 -3.49 -23.68
C SER A 170 -9.63 -2.65 -24.81
#